data_AF-A0A839DT73-F1
#
_entry.id   AF-A0A839DT73-F1
#
_cell.length_a   1.000
_cell.length_b   1.000
_cell.length_c   1.000
_cell.angle_alpha   90.00
_cell.angle_beta   90.00
_cell.angle_gamma   90.00
#
_symmetry.space_group_name_H-M   'P 1'
#
loop_
_entity.id
_entity.type
_entity.pdbx_description
1 polymer ?
#
loop_
_entity_poly.entity_id
_entity_poly.type
_entity_poly.pdbx_seq_one_letter_code
_entity_poly.pdbx_strand_id
1 'polypeptide(L)' 'MRTTISLDQELYEHARQWAEADGVSANEWMIRALDREDTRRRHLAHNEWSRTNRDLLDQWDAELHGSPDHGSETDSE' A
#
# COMPACT_ATOMS: atom_id res chain seq x y z
N MET A 1 -10.65 17.09 7.69
CA MET A 1 -10.99 17.56 6.33
C MET A 1 -12.29 16.87 5.91
N ARG A 2 -13.32 17.61 5.49
CA ARG A 2 -14.60 17.03 5.05
C ARG A 2 -14.65 17.07 3.52
N THR A 3 -14.84 15.92 2.90
CA THR A 3 -15.00 15.80 1.45
C THR A 3 -16.42 15.30 1.18
N THR A 4 -17.06 15.84 0.14
CA THR A 4 -18.37 15.37 -0.33
C THR A 4 -18.17 14.69 -1.66
N ILE A 5 -18.68 13.47 -1.80
CA ILE A 5 -18.63 12.69 -3.04
C ILE A 5 -20.06 12.59 -3.54
N SER A 6 -20.29 12.96 -4.80
CA SER A 6 -21.58 12.71 -5.45
C SER A 6 -21.53 11.32 -6.04
N LEU A 7 -22.47 10.46 -5.61
CA LEU A 7 -22.68 9.15 -6.17
C LEU A 7 -23.92 9.19 -7.06
N ASP A 8 -23.93 8.39 -8.12
CA ASP A 8 -25.21 8.06 -8.74
C ASP A 8 -26.07 7.24 -7.75
N GLN A 9 -27.37 7.17 -8.03
CA GLN A 9 -28.32 6.55 -7.14
C GLN A 9 -28.07 5.04 -6.97
N GLU A 10 -27.70 4.33 -8.04
CA GLU A 10 -27.45 2.89 -8.02
C GLU A 10 -26.23 2.55 -7.15
N LEU A 11 -25.14 3.33 -7.29
CA LEU A 11 -23.96 3.19 -6.44
C LEU A 11 -24.25 3.48 -4.97
N TYR A 12 -25.08 4.48 -4.68
CA TYR A 12 -25.48 4.77 -3.31
C TYR A 12 -26.33 3.63 -2.71
N GLU A 13 -27.27 3.08 -3.49
CA GLU A 13 -28.10 1.95 -3.06
C GLU A 13 -27.25 0.70 -2.79
N HIS A 14 -26.26 0.41 -3.63
CA HIS A 14 -25.30 -0.66 -3.37
C HIS A 14 -24.50 -0.43 -2.09
N ALA A 15 -23.93 0.76 -1.91
CA ALA A 15 -23.18 1.09 -0.69
C ALA A 15 -24.04 0.94 0.56
N ARG A 16 -25.33 1.33 0.47
CA ARG A 16 -26.30 1.17 1.54
C ARG A 16 -26.57 -0.31 1.87
N GLN A 17 -26.79 -1.16 0.87
CA GLN A 17 -27.06 -2.60 1.10
C GLN A 17 -25.89 -3.29 1.80
N TRP A 18 -24.65 -3.00 1.40
CA TRP A 18 -23.47 -3.53 2.06
C TRP A 18 -23.28 -2.98 3.47
N ALA A 19 -23.56 -1.69 3.68
CA ALA A 19 -23.52 -1.08 5.00
C ALA A 19 -24.56 -1.70 5.95
N GLU A 20 -25.77 -1.98 5.47
CA GLU A 20 -26.82 -2.66 6.22
C GLU A 20 -26.40 -4.09 6.59
N ALA A 21 -25.78 -4.84 5.67
CA ALA A 21 -25.24 -6.17 5.93
C ALA A 21 -24.12 -6.15 7.00
N ASP A 22 -23.28 -5.12 6.98
CA ASP A 22 -22.19 -4.92 7.94
C ASP A 22 -22.66 -4.26 9.27
N GLY A 23 -23.94 -3.87 9.38
CA GLY A 23 -24.51 -3.24 10.57
C GLY A 23 -23.96 -1.83 10.86
N VAL A 24 -23.49 -1.12 9.83
CA VAL A 24 -22.87 0.22 9.94
C VAL A 24 -23.61 1.25 9.07
N SER A 25 -23.30 2.54 9.27
CA SER A 25 -23.85 3.58 8.39
C SER A 25 -23.22 3.53 6.98
N ALA A 26 -23.96 3.95 5.95
CA ALA A 26 -23.46 4.01 4.58
C ALA A 26 -22.19 4.89 4.44
N ASN A 27 -22.11 5.98 5.20
CA ASN A 27 -20.92 6.85 5.22
C ASN A 27 -19.71 6.13 5.82
N GLU A 28 -19.88 5.44 6.94
CA GLU A 28 -18.80 4.67 7.57
C GLU A 28 -18.34 3.53 6.68
N TRP A 29 -19.28 2.81 6.07
CA TRP A 29 -18.98 1.76 5.11
C TRP A 29 -18.16 2.29 3.93
N MET A 30 -18.55 3.41 3.35
CA MET A 30 -17.84 4.03 2.23
C MET A 30 -16.42 4.48 2.63
N ILE A 31 -16.23 5.02 3.83
CA ILE A 31 -14.89 5.36 4.34
C ILE A 31 -14.01 4.10 4.40
N ARG A 32 -14.52 3.00 4.97
CA ARG A 32 -13.79 1.73 5.06
C ARG A 32 -13.46 1.15 3.69
N ALA A 33 -14.41 1.23 2.75
CA ALA A 33 -14.23 0.75 1.38
C ALA A 33 -13.12 1.55 0.66
N LEU A 34 -13.14 2.88 0.78
CA LEU A 34 -12.13 3.75 0.18
C LEU A 34 -10.75 3.54 0.81
N ASP A 35 -10.66 3.36 2.13
CA ASP A 35 -9.41 3.10 2.83
C ASP A 35 -8.77 1.77 2.39
N ARG A 36 -9.59 0.72 2.26
CA ARG A 36 -9.14 -0.58 1.72
C ARG A 36 -8.61 -0.44 0.29
N GLU A 37 -9.31 0.30 -0.56
CA GLU A 37 -8.91 0.48 -1.96
C GLU A 37 -7.65 1.35 -2.09
N ASP A 38 -7.53 2.43 -1.31
CA ASP A 38 -6.32 3.25 -1.24
C ASP A 38 -5.11 2.42 -0.80
N THR A 39 -5.26 1.61 0.26
CA THR A 39 -4.21 0.69 0.72
C THR A 39 -3.81 -0.30 -0.37
N ARG A 40 -4.79 -0.89 -1.08
CA ARG A 40 -4.53 -1.81 -2.19
C ARG A 40 -3.73 -1.14 -3.31
N ARG A 41 -4.11 0.09 -3.69
CA ARG A 41 -3.40 0.87 -4.73
C ARG A 41 -1.98 1.22 -4.31
N ARG A 42 -1.77 1.61 -3.05
CA ARG A 42 -0.43 1.90 -2.52
C ARG A 42 0.47 0.67 -2.53
N HIS A 43 -0.05 -0.50 -2.16
CA HIS A 43 0.72 -1.74 -2.26
C HIS A 43 1.10 -2.08 -3.71
N LEU A 44 0.18 -1.91 -4.67
CA LEU A 44 0.50 -2.14 -6.08
C LEU A 44 1.58 -1.16 -6.58
N ALA A 45 1.43 0.12 -6.30
CA ALA A 45 2.40 1.15 -6.68
C ALA A 45 3.76 0.91 -6.01
N HIS A 46 3.77 0.54 -4.73
CA HIS A 46 5.00 0.19 -4.02
C HIS A 46 5.69 -1.01 -4.66
N ASN A 47 4.95 -2.10 -4.95
CA ASN A 47 5.53 -3.29 -5.57
C ASN A 47 6.11 -2.99 -6.96
N GLU A 48 5.41 -2.19 -7.77
CA GLU A 48 5.88 -1.77 -9.07
C GLU A 48 7.14 -0.90 -8.97
N TRP A 49 7.14 0.06 -8.04
CA TRP A 49 8.29 0.90 -7.77
C TRP A 49 9.49 0.07 -7.30
N SER A 50 9.30 -0.83 -6.33
CA SER A 50 10.36 -1.69 -5.79
C SER A 50 10.95 -2.63 -6.85
N ARG A 51 10.13 -3.11 -7.79
CA ARG A 51 10.61 -3.91 -8.92
C ARG A 51 11.47 -3.07 -9.89
N THR A 52 11.12 -1.81 -10.09
CA THR A 52 11.79 -0.91 -11.04
C THR A 52 13.07 -0.31 -10.46
N ASN A 53 13.13 -0.14 -9.13
CA ASN A 53 14.20 0.55 -8.41
C ASN A 53 14.93 -0.42 -7.45
N ARG A 54 15.14 -1.67 -7.90
CA ARG A 54 15.78 -2.70 -7.08
C ARG A 54 17.19 -2.32 -6.64
N ASP A 55 17.94 -1.66 -7.52
CA ASP A 55 19.27 -1.11 -7.26
C ASP A 55 19.28 -0.11 -6.09
N LEU A 56 18.30 0.80 -6.04
CA LEU A 56 18.17 1.75 -4.93
C LEU A 56 17.81 1.05 -3.62
N LEU A 57 17.00 -0.01 -3.68
CA LEU A 57 16.68 -0.83 -2.51
C LEU A 57 17.90 -1.60 -2.01
N ASP A 58 18.68 -2.22 -2.91
CA ASP A 58 19.90 -2.95 -2.58
C ASP A 58 20.96 -2.01 -2.00
N GLN A 59 21.09 -0.80 -2.56
CA GLN A 59 21.95 0.25 -2.00
C GLN A 59 21.51 0.63 -0.58
N TRP A 60 20.22 0.88 -0.38
CA TRP A 60 19.69 1.27 0.92
C TRP A 60 19.91 0.15 1.96
N ASP A 61 19.71 -1.12 1.58
CA ASP A 61 19.96 -2.28 2.44
C ASP A 61 21.44 -2.37 2.85
N ALA A 62 22.36 -2.19 1.89
CA ALA A 62 23.80 -2.16 2.15
C ALA A 62 24.22 -0.99 3.06
N GLU A 63 23.57 0.17 2.95
CA GLU A 63 23.81 1.32 3.84
C GLU A 63 23.27 1.06 5.26
N LEU A 64 22.13 0.37 5.39
CA LEU A 64 21.49 0.12 6.69
C LEU A 64 22.17 -1.01 7.48
N HIS A 65 22.60 -2.05 6.79
CA HIS A 65 23.09 -3.29 7.40
C HIS A 65 24.60 -3.52 7.21
N GLY A 66 25.27 -2.63 6.48
CA GLY A 66 26.63 -2.83 6.01
C GLY A 66 26.65 -3.77 4.81
N SER A 67 27.48 -3.45 3.82
CA SER A 67 27.71 -4.37 2.70
C SER A 67 28.24 -5.70 3.25
N PRO A 68 27.72 -6.87 2.83
CA PRO A 68 28.24 -8.13 3.31
C PRO A 68 29.73 -8.19 2.96
N ASP A 69 30.58 -8.09 3.98
CA ASP A 69 32.02 -8.17 3.87
C ASP A 69 32.33 -9.48 3.15
N HIS A 70 32.54 -9.40 1.83
CA HIS A 70 33.09 -10.50 1.05
C HIS A 70 34.54 -10.55 1.48
N GLY A 71 34.76 -11.28 2.58
CA GLY A 71 36.00 -11.32 3.31
C GLY A 71 37.17 -11.27 2.36
N SER A 72 37.98 -10.23 2.49
CA SER A 72 39.32 -10.21 1.95
C SER A 72 40.08 -11.34 2.64
N GLU A 73 40.02 -12.52 2.03
CA GLU A 73 40.99 -13.58 2.20
C GLU A 73 42.30 -13.01 1.66
N THR A 74 43.00 -12.24 2.51
CA THR A 74 44.40 -11.92 2.27
C THR A 74 45.15 -13.22 2.48
N ASP A 75 45.36 -13.89 1.35
CA ASP A 75 46.30 -14.98 1.19
C ASP A 75 47.65 -14.62 1.80
N SER A 76 48.29 -15.68 2.27
CA SER A 76 49.48 -15.74 3.12
C SER A 76 50.72 -15.01 2.57
N GLU A 77 51.53 -14.47 3.48
CA GLU A 77 53.00 -14.67 3.48
C GLU A 77 53.60 -14.47 4.87
#